data_AF-A0A3D6B6X4-F1
#
_entry.id   AF-A0A3D6B6X4-F1
#
_cell.length_a   1.000
_cell.length_b   1.000
_cell.length_c   1.000
_cell.angle_alpha   90.00
_cell.angle_beta   90.00
_cell.angle_gamma   90.00
#
_symmetry.space_group_name_H-M   'P 1'
#
loop_
_entity.id
_entity.type
_entity.pdbx_description
1 polymer ?
#
loop_
_entity_poly.entity_id
_entity_poly.type
_entity_poly.pdbx_seq_one_letter_code
_entity_poly.pdbx_strand_id
1 'polypeptide(L)'
;MNNQYEHRSTNYETLKCIWMASQVIEYKLCDNQFDCENCTFDKVMRNLLDEKETQNTDIANITNTISNKLQSIKYDNKIIYLKNNLIAKEICNDTFYLGINPILISFLDSVSSLSVSECRKNILTDQKVIQILGDWGSVSLSSPMNFMIYDLLDFPIETLLEFQWVAIFGAVNQEVSKRRLCQDEWQTMHKKALNTIEEIKSHVPQVGTTMMDGGTQIKHLHQLVGKKRYINILNSICT
;
A
#
# COMPACT_ATOMS: atom_id res chain seq x y z
N MET A 1 -50.05 -32.50 44.92
CA MET A 1 -48.67 -33.04 44.94
C MET A 1 -47.83 -32.15 44.04
N ASN A 2 -46.92 -31.39 44.64
CA ASN A 2 -46.10 -30.36 43.99
C ASN A 2 -44.97 -31.02 43.18
N ASN A 3 -44.89 -30.73 41.88
CA ASN A 3 -43.69 -30.99 41.08
C ASN A 3 -42.76 -29.78 41.21
N GLN A 4 -41.72 -29.93 42.02
CA GLN A 4 -40.63 -28.97 42.14
C GLN A 4 -39.72 -29.11 40.91
N TYR A 5 -39.71 -28.10 40.05
CA TYR A 5 -38.64 -27.93 39.07
C TYR A 5 -37.43 -27.37 39.82
N GLU A 6 -36.44 -28.22 40.08
CA GLU A 6 -35.11 -27.80 40.55
C GLU A 6 -34.42 -27.02 39.42
N HIS A 7 -34.48 -25.70 39.48
CA HIS A 7 -33.54 -24.86 38.73
C HIS A 7 -32.15 -25.00 39.37
N ARG A 8 -31.34 -25.92 38.84
CA ARG A 8 -29.89 -25.91 39.08
C ARG A 8 -29.35 -24.58 38.57
N SER A 9 -28.89 -23.74 39.49
CA SER A 9 -28.09 -22.55 39.19
C SER A 9 -26.78 -22.98 38.53
N THR A 10 -26.76 -23.11 37.21
CA THR A 10 -25.53 -23.34 36.45
C THR A 10 -24.68 -22.08 36.51
N ASN A 11 -23.51 -22.18 37.13
CA ASN A 11 -22.56 -21.08 37.20
C ASN A 11 -22.19 -20.65 35.77
N TYR A 12 -22.36 -19.37 35.44
CA TYR A 12 -22.09 -18.80 34.12
C TYR A 12 -20.67 -19.10 33.62
N GLU A 13 -19.68 -19.20 34.52
CA GLU A 13 -18.31 -19.54 34.14
C GLU A 13 -18.18 -20.96 33.58
N THR A 14 -19.08 -21.87 33.96
CA THR A 14 -19.09 -23.26 33.48
C THR A 14 -19.82 -23.45 32.15
N LEU A 15 -20.44 -22.39 31.61
CA LEU A 15 -21.21 -22.42 30.36
C LEU A 15 -20.50 -21.71 29.20
N LYS A 16 -19.19 -21.47 29.32
CA LYS A 16 -18.39 -20.86 28.24
C LYS A 16 -18.09 -21.90 27.17
N CYS A 17 -18.36 -21.58 25.90
CA CYS A 17 -17.81 -22.36 24.80
C CYS A 17 -16.30 -22.09 24.66
N ILE A 18 -15.60 -22.93 23.90
CA ILE A 18 -14.14 -22.82 23.71
C ILE A 18 -13.69 -21.43 23.22
N TRP A 19 -14.50 -20.77 22.39
CA TRP A 19 -14.21 -19.43 21.86
C TRP A 19 -14.41 -18.30 22.87
N MET A 20 -15.33 -18.48 23.84
CA MET A 20 -15.48 -17.56 24.97
C MET A 20 -14.38 -17.79 26.01
N ALA A 21 -13.99 -19.05 26.24
CA ALA A 21 -12.91 -19.40 27.15
C ALA A 21 -11.56 -18.84 26.66
N SER A 22 -11.33 -18.85 25.35
CA SER A 22 -10.14 -18.25 24.72
C SER A 22 -10.22 -16.73 24.53
N GLN A 23 -11.32 -16.09 24.96
CA GLN A 23 -11.55 -14.65 24.82
C GLN A 23 -11.57 -14.13 23.36
N VAL A 24 -11.73 -15.02 22.39
CA VAL A 24 -11.89 -14.65 20.97
C VAL A 24 -13.24 -13.98 20.73
N ILE A 25 -14.25 -14.36 21.52
CA ILE A 25 -15.57 -13.71 21.55
C ILE A 25 -15.98 -13.44 23.00
N GLU A 26 -16.72 -12.35 23.19
CA GLU A 26 -17.15 -11.93 24.53
C GLU A 26 -18.34 -12.76 25.04
N TYR A 27 -19.30 -13.07 24.17
CA TYR A 27 -20.54 -13.74 24.55
C TYR A 27 -21.14 -14.60 23.43
N LYS A 28 -21.55 -15.82 23.76
CA LYS A 28 -22.37 -16.70 22.91
C LYS A 28 -23.16 -17.71 23.74
N LEU A 29 -24.46 -17.82 23.48
CA LEU A 29 -25.28 -18.92 23.99
C LEU A 29 -25.04 -20.19 23.15
N CYS A 30 -24.85 -21.32 23.83
CA CYS A 30 -24.75 -22.62 23.17
C CYS A 30 -26.14 -23.21 22.95
N ASP A 31 -26.49 -23.43 21.69
CA ASP A 31 -27.71 -24.09 21.23
C ASP A 31 -27.49 -25.58 20.88
N ASN A 32 -26.24 -26.05 20.93
CA ASN A 32 -25.84 -27.41 20.55
C ASN A 32 -25.34 -28.27 21.73
N GLN A 33 -25.86 -28.04 22.94
CA GLN A 33 -25.54 -28.84 24.14
C GLN A 33 -24.03 -29.03 24.44
N PHE A 34 -23.20 -28.06 24.07
CA PHE A 34 -21.73 -28.10 24.19
C PHE A 34 -21.04 -29.24 23.42
N ASP A 35 -21.72 -29.85 22.44
CA ASP A 35 -21.08 -30.73 21.45
C ASP A 35 -20.23 -29.88 20.50
N CYS A 36 -18.97 -29.67 20.89
CA CYS A 36 -18.01 -28.87 20.14
C CYS A 36 -17.54 -29.58 18.87
N GLU A 37 -17.52 -30.91 18.84
CA GLU A 37 -17.05 -31.69 17.68
C GLU A 37 -17.98 -31.49 16.46
N ASN A 38 -19.28 -31.35 16.71
CA ASN A 38 -20.27 -31.11 15.65
C ASN A 38 -20.76 -29.65 15.55
N CYS A 39 -20.18 -28.73 16.32
CA CYS A 39 -20.63 -27.35 16.38
C CYS A 39 -20.37 -26.58 15.07
N THR A 40 -21.43 -26.15 14.38
CA THR A 40 -21.31 -25.34 13.16
C THR A 40 -20.57 -24.02 13.40
N PHE A 41 -20.77 -23.41 14.57
CA PHE A 41 -20.04 -22.19 14.94
C PHE A 41 -18.54 -22.45 15.09
N ASP A 42 -18.15 -23.58 15.69
CA ASP A 42 -16.74 -23.96 15.79
C ASP A 42 -16.12 -24.19 14.41
N LYS A 43 -16.82 -24.92 13.54
CA LYS A 43 -16.39 -25.16 12.15
C LYS A 43 -16.19 -23.86 11.39
N VAL A 44 -17.10 -22.89 11.52
CA VAL A 44 -16.95 -21.57 10.89
C VAL A 44 -15.79 -20.79 11.50
N MET A 45 -15.64 -20.77 12.82
CA MET A 45 -14.54 -20.04 13.48
C MET A 45 -13.17 -20.63 13.13
N ARG A 46 -13.06 -21.96 13.04
CA ARG A 46 -11.86 -22.63 12.53
C ARG A 46 -11.59 -22.27 11.08
N ASN A 47 -12.60 -22.32 10.21
CA ASN A 47 -12.43 -21.87 8.82
C ASN A 47 -11.98 -20.40 8.73
N LEU A 48 -12.51 -19.50 9.57
CA LEU A 48 -12.08 -18.09 9.60
C LEU A 48 -10.66 -17.91 10.13
N LEU A 49 -10.20 -18.79 11.03
CA LEU A 49 -8.81 -18.82 11.46
C LEU A 49 -7.90 -19.44 10.40
N ASP A 50 -8.34 -20.52 9.75
CA ASP A 50 -7.63 -21.15 8.64
C ASP A 50 -7.52 -20.19 7.45
N GLU A 51 -8.55 -19.38 7.17
CA GLU A 51 -8.53 -18.27 6.20
C GLU A 51 -7.58 -17.13 6.62
N LYS A 52 -7.35 -16.93 7.92
CA LYS A 52 -6.34 -15.99 8.44
C LYS A 52 -4.93 -16.59 8.47
N GLU A 53 -4.80 -17.90 8.67
CA GLU A 53 -3.55 -18.67 8.58
C GLU A 53 -3.16 -18.98 7.13
N THR A 54 -4.07 -18.76 6.17
CA THR A 54 -3.79 -18.69 4.72
C THR A 54 -3.79 -17.26 4.16
N GLN A 55 -3.40 -16.26 4.96
CA GLN A 55 -2.61 -15.17 4.38
C GLN A 55 -1.15 -15.61 4.23
N ASN A 56 -0.94 -16.62 3.38
CA ASN A 56 0.35 -16.76 2.72
C ASN A 56 0.58 -15.45 1.96
N THR A 57 1.29 -14.48 2.52
CA THR A 57 2.02 -13.49 1.72
C THR A 57 3.11 -14.25 0.97
N ASP A 58 2.69 -15.01 -0.05
CA ASP A 58 3.59 -15.59 -1.03
C ASP A 58 4.28 -14.43 -1.73
N ILE A 59 5.54 -14.62 -2.12
CA ILE A 59 6.24 -13.65 -2.97
C ILE A 59 5.43 -13.36 -4.25
N ALA A 60 4.68 -14.35 -4.73
CA ALA A 60 3.68 -14.21 -5.79
C ALA A 60 2.62 -13.14 -5.43
N ASN A 61 2.14 -13.09 -4.20
CA ASN A 61 1.14 -12.11 -3.77
C ASN A 61 1.69 -10.67 -3.74
N ILE A 62 2.94 -10.45 -3.34
CA ILE A 62 3.56 -9.11 -3.38
C ILE A 62 3.67 -8.63 -4.83
N THR A 63 4.27 -9.44 -5.70
CA THR A 63 4.49 -9.08 -7.11
C THR A 63 3.17 -8.98 -7.89
N ASN A 64 2.18 -9.83 -7.60
CA ASN A 64 0.84 -9.74 -8.17
C ASN A 64 0.11 -8.48 -7.69
N THR A 65 0.25 -8.08 -6.43
CA THR A 65 -0.35 -6.84 -5.92
C THR A 65 0.15 -5.63 -6.70
N ILE A 66 1.47 -5.52 -6.91
CA ILE A 66 2.04 -4.41 -7.68
C ILE A 66 1.61 -4.50 -9.15
N SER A 67 1.65 -5.70 -9.74
CA SER A 67 1.21 -5.94 -11.12
C SER A 67 -0.25 -5.52 -11.34
N ASN A 68 -1.15 -5.88 -10.43
CA ASN A 68 -2.57 -5.50 -10.46
C ASN A 68 -2.75 -3.99 -10.33
N LYS A 69 -2.03 -3.34 -9.40
CA LYS A 69 -2.02 -1.87 -9.29
C LYS A 69 -1.58 -1.23 -10.60
N LEU A 70 -0.47 -1.68 -11.19
CA LEU A 70 0.02 -1.17 -12.47
C LEU A 70 -1.00 -1.36 -13.60
N GLN A 71 -1.60 -2.53 -13.74
CA GLN A 71 -2.62 -2.82 -14.77
C GLN A 71 -3.88 -1.96 -14.63
N SER A 72 -4.24 -1.55 -13.40
CA SER A 72 -5.39 -0.69 -13.14
C SER A 72 -5.16 0.76 -13.56
N ILE A 73 -3.90 1.21 -13.62
CA ILE A 73 -3.54 2.58 -13.96
C ILE A 73 -3.76 2.82 -15.45
N LYS A 74 -4.49 3.91 -15.75
CA LYS A 74 -4.73 4.39 -17.10
C LYS A 74 -4.23 5.81 -17.25
N TYR A 75 -3.81 6.17 -18.45
CA TYR A 75 -3.46 7.55 -18.78
C TYR A 75 -4.70 8.44 -18.68
N ASP A 76 -4.65 9.47 -17.82
CA ASP A 76 -5.71 10.47 -17.68
C ASP A 76 -5.27 11.80 -18.32
N ASN A 77 -6.00 12.25 -19.35
CA ASN A 77 -5.73 13.51 -20.05
C ASN A 77 -5.86 14.75 -19.15
N LYS A 78 -6.57 14.64 -18.02
CA LYS A 78 -6.74 15.71 -17.03
C LYS A 78 -5.55 15.84 -16.09
N ILE A 79 -4.65 14.86 -16.08
CA ILE A 79 -3.43 14.87 -15.29
C ILE A 79 -2.26 15.19 -16.21
N ILE A 80 -1.42 16.12 -15.78
CA ILE A 80 -0.17 16.47 -16.43
C ILE A 80 0.92 15.61 -15.79
N TYR A 81 1.31 14.54 -16.48
CA TYR A 81 2.43 13.71 -16.05
C TYR A 81 3.75 14.40 -16.42
N LEU A 82 4.63 14.64 -15.45
CA LEU A 82 5.92 15.30 -15.66
C LEU A 82 7.04 14.27 -15.82
N LYS A 83 8.12 14.67 -16.50
CA LYS A 83 9.27 13.80 -16.84
C LYS A 83 10.08 13.25 -15.66
N ASN A 84 9.72 13.61 -14.42
CA ASN A 84 10.46 13.33 -13.19
C ASN A 84 9.58 12.68 -12.10
N ASN A 85 8.56 11.90 -12.51
CA ASN A 85 7.57 11.26 -11.62
C ASN A 85 6.72 12.18 -10.73
N LEU A 86 6.79 13.49 -10.94
CA LEU A 86 5.76 14.39 -10.42
C LEU A 86 4.56 14.39 -11.36
N ILE A 87 3.40 14.66 -10.81
CA ILE A 87 2.18 14.94 -11.57
C ILE A 87 1.61 16.28 -11.14
N ALA A 88 0.96 16.94 -12.09
CA ALA A 88 0.25 18.18 -11.83
C ALA A 88 -1.20 18.07 -12.32
N LYS A 89 -2.12 18.73 -11.63
CA LYS A 89 -3.50 18.91 -12.08
C LYS A 89 -3.91 20.36 -11.89
N GLU A 90 -4.28 21.02 -12.98
CA GLU A 90 -4.65 22.42 -12.95
C GLU A 90 -5.92 22.65 -12.12
N ILE A 91 -5.86 23.63 -11.23
CA ILE A 91 -6.98 24.09 -10.39
C ILE A 91 -7.57 25.34 -11.03
N CYS A 92 -6.69 26.31 -11.29
CA CYS A 92 -6.95 27.56 -11.98
C CYS A 92 -5.63 28.06 -12.58
N ASN A 93 -5.66 29.19 -13.32
CA ASN A 93 -4.49 29.71 -14.01
C ASN A 93 -3.22 29.70 -13.14
N ASP A 94 -2.17 29.07 -13.67
CA ASP A 94 -0.85 28.94 -13.06
C ASP A 94 -0.83 28.29 -11.66
N THR A 95 -1.93 27.65 -11.23
CA THR A 95 -2.06 27.00 -9.93
C THR A 95 -2.51 25.55 -10.08
N PHE A 96 -1.79 24.65 -9.44
CA PHE A 96 -1.90 23.21 -9.67
C PHE A 96 -1.86 22.44 -8.36
N TYR A 97 -2.53 21.28 -8.32
CA TYR A 97 -2.18 20.23 -7.38
C TYR A 97 -0.85 19.61 -7.79
N LEU A 98 0.06 19.43 -6.83
CA LEU A 98 1.28 18.65 -6.96
C LEU A 98 1.02 17.24 -6.44
N GLY A 99 1.46 16.23 -7.19
CA GLY A 99 1.38 14.85 -6.76
C GLY A 99 2.54 13.99 -7.22
N ILE A 100 2.49 12.72 -6.87
CA ILE A 100 3.45 11.68 -7.27
C ILE A 100 2.79 10.76 -8.30
N ASN A 101 3.54 10.39 -9.33
CA ASN A 101 3.08 9.48 -10.37
C ASN A 101 2.60 8.14 -9.78
N PRO A 102 1.37 7.68 -10.09
CA PRO A 102 0.82 6.42 -9.56
C PRO A 102 1.65 5.19 -9.94
N ILE A 103 2.41 5.24 -11.04
CA ILE A 103 3.34 4.18 -11.42
C ILE A 103 4.42 4.03 -10.34
N LEU A 104 5.02 5.13 -9.87
CA LEU A 104 6.01 5.11 -8.80
C LEU A 104 5.38 4.66 -7.47
N ILE A 105 4.22 5.21 -7.12
CA ILE A 105 3.48 4.84 -5.90
C ILE A 105 3.21 3.34 -5.83
N SER A 106 2.95 2.69 -6.96
CA SER A 106 2.71 1.25 -7.01
C SER A 106 3.87 0.42 -6.47
N PHE A 107 5.10 0.94 -6.53
CA PHE A 107 6.29 0.28 -5.99
C PHE A 107 6.57 0.63 -4.53
N LEU A 108 6.14 1.80 -4.05
CA LEU A 108 6.45 2.30 -2.71
C LEU A 108 5.78 1.40 -1.65
N ASP A 109 6.57 0.51 -1.06
CA ASP A 109 6.19 -0.33 0.07
C ASP A 109 6.92 0.14 1.34
N SER A 110 6.36 -0.19 2.52
CA SER A 110 6.92 0.16 3.83
C SER A 110 7.47 1.60 3.93
N VAL A 111 6.66 2.58 3.50
CA VAL A 111 7.00 4.01 3.58
C VAL A 111 6.85 4.46 5.03
N SER A 112 7.93 4.95 5.63
CA SER A 112 7.97 5.44 7.01
C SER A 112 7.69 6.94 7.11
N SER A 113 8.09 7.71 6.09
CA SER A 113 7.81 9.14 6.03
C SER A 113 7.84 9.69 4.62
N LEU A 114 7.06 10.75 4.41
CA LEU A 114 7.04 11.55 3.19
C LEU A 114 7.11 13.01 3.60
N SER A 115 8.12 13.73 3.12
CA SER A 115 8.29 15.16 3.36
C SER A 115 8.25 15.93 2.06
N VAL A 116 7.68 17.12 2.13
CA VAL A 116 7.57 18.07 1.02
C VAL A 116 8.31 19.35 1.40
N SER A 117 8.98 19.97 0.43
CA SER A 117 9.72 21.23 0.63
C SER A 117 8.83 22.34 1.19
N GLU A 118 9.47 23.28 1.87
CA GLU A 118 8.78 24.36 2.60
C GLU A 118 7.87 25.20 1.71
N CYS A 119 6.72 25.56 2.26
CA CYS A 119 5.78 26.47 1.62
C CYS A 119 6.34 27.89 1.49
N ARG A 120 5.83 28.63 0.50
CA ARG A 120 6.08 30.06 0.27
C ARG A 120 7.53 30.42 -0.01
N LYS A 121 8.34 29.43 -0.42
CA LYS A 121 9.68 29.62 -0.95
C LYS A 121 9.72 29.24 -2.43
N ASN A 122 10.49 29.98 -3.20
CA ASN A 122 10.78 29.62 -4.59
C ASN A 122 11.67 28.39 -4.61
N ILE A 123 11.18 27.32 -5.23
CA ILE A 123 11.90 26.10 -5.53
C ILE A 123 12.43 26.24 -6.95
N LEU A 124 13.74 26.15 -7.08
CA LEU A 124 14.42 26.19 -8.36
C LEU A 124 14.45 24.80 -9.01
N THR A 125 14.64 24.79 -10.33
CA THR A 125 14.86 23.56 -11.09
C THR A 125 15.97 22.70 -10.45
N ASP A 126 15.77 21.39 -10.45
CA ASP A 126 16.62 20.34 -9.87
C ASP A 126 16.73 20.32 -8.34
N GLN A 127 16.16 21.29 -7.62
CA GLN A 127 16.07 21.23 -6.15
C GLN A 127 15.10 20.12 -5.72
N LYS A 128 15.44 19.42 -4.62
CA LYS A 128 14.57 18.38 -4.05
C LYS A 128 13.26 19.00 -3.57
N VAL A 129 12.16 18.33 -3.90
CA VAL A 129 10.79 18.76 -3.58
C VAL A 129 10.12 17.77 -2.65
N ILE A 130 10.20 16.48 -2.98
CA ILE A 130 9.60 15.41 -2.19
C ILE A 130 10.71 14.45 -1.80
N GLN A 131 10.79 14.12 -0.51
CA GLN A 131 11.64 13.05 -0.02
C GLN A 131 10.76 11.96 0.60
N ILE A 132 10.99 10.73 0.17
CA ILE A 132 10.26 9.56 0.63
C ILE A 132 11.27 8.66 1.31
N LEU A 133 11.01 8.31 2.57
CA LEU A 133 11.80 7.35 3.32
C LEU A 133 10.97 6.11 3.61
N GLY A 134 11.61 4.95 3.56
CA GLY A 134 11.04 3.67 3.95
C GLY A 134 12.12 2.75 4.50
N ASP A 135 11.75 1.53 4.87
CA ASP A 135 12.70 0.55 5.40
C ASP A 135 13.86 0.22 4.44
N TRP A 136 13.62 0.45 3.15
CA TRP A 136 14.56 0.26 2.05
C TRP A 136 15.56 1.41 1.86
N GLY A 137 15.35 2.58 2.47
CA GLY A 137 16.21 3.76 2.32
C GLY A 137 15.41 5.02 1.98
N SER A 138 15.94 5.85 1.08
CA SER A 138 15.26 7.08 0.67
C SER A 138 15.35 7.33 -0.84
N VAL A 139 14.26 7.83 -1.40
CA VAL A 139 14.23 8.39 -2.77
C VAL A 139 13.83 9.86 -2.69
N SER A 140 14.26 10.67 -3.66
CA SER A 140 13.90 12.08 -3.73
C SER A 140 13.45 12.43 -5.13
N LEU A 141 12.40 13.25 -5.22
CA LEU A 141 11.92 13.83 -6.47
C LEU A 141 12.34 15.30 -6.49
N SER A 142 13.06 15.69 -7.53
CA SER A 142 13.53 17.06 -7.74
C SER A 142 12.57 17.84 -8.62
N SER A 143 12.60 19.16 -8.54
CA SER A 143 11.74 20.04 -9.32
C SER A 143 12.14 20.05 -10.81
N PRO A 144 11.21 19.92 -11.77
CA PRO A 144 11.53 19.96 -13.19
C PRO A 144 11.56 21.39 -13.77
N MET A 145 11.17 22.38 -12.97
CA MET A 145 11.01 23.79 -13.34
C MET A 145 11.04 24.68 -12.10
N ASN A 146 10.92 25.98 -12.26
CA ASN A 146 10.82 26.87 -11.10
C ASN A 146 9.36 26.96 -10.65
N PHE A 147 9.10 26.81 -9.36
CA PHE A 147 7.76 26.98 -8.81
C PHE A 147 7.76 27.33 -7.32
N MET A 148 6.58 27.68 -6.80
CA MET A 148 6.38 27.91 -5.37
C MET A 148 5.28 27.00 -4.85
N ILE A 149 5.50 26.35 -3.70
CA ILE A 149 4.44 25.63 -2.99
C ILE A 149 3.64 26.64 -2.17
N TYR A 150 2.33 26.69 -2.39
CA TYR A 150 1.42 27.56 -1.64
C TYR A 150 0.93 26.91 -0.35
N ASP A 151 0.60 25.62 -0.42
CA ASP A 151 0.05 24.87 0.70
C ASP A 151 0.36 23.38 0.62
N LEU A 152 0.35 22.69 1.76
CA LEU A 152 0.50 21.23 1.85
C LEU A 152 -0.86 20.58 2.12
N LEU A 153 -1.05 19.36 1.59
CA LEU A 153 -2.21 18.56 1.92
C LEU A 153 -1.92 17.75 3.18
N ASP A 154 -2.59 18.10 4.29
CA ASP A 154 -2.38 17.47 5.60
C ASP A 154 -3.24 16.21 5.74
N PHE A 155 -2.73 15.09 5.22
CA PHE A 155 -3.34 13.78 5.35
C PHE A 155 -2.32 12.74 5.83
N PRO A 156 -2.77 11.63 6.44
CA PRO A 156 -1.90 10.48 6.69
C PRO A 156 -1.21 10.01 5.42
N ILE A 157 0.02 9.48 5.55
CA ILE A 157 0.85 9.07 4.40
C ILE A 157 0.12 8.06 3.50
N GLU A 158 -0.57 7.09 4.09
CA GLU A 158 -1.34 6.08 3.35
C GLU A 158 -2.39 6.74 2.45
N THR A 159 -3.10 7.72 2.99
CA THR A 159 -4.11 8.52 2.30
C THR A 159 -3.48 9.39 1.19
N LEU A 160 -2.32 10.00 1.44
CA LEU A 160 -1.59 10.78 0.43
C LEU A 160 -1.15 9.91 -0.76
N LEU A 161 -0.67 8.69 -0.49
CA LEU A 161 -0.25 7.76 -1.53
C LEU A 161 -1.45 7.20 -2.30
N GLU A 162 -2.60 7.01 -1.65
CA GLU A 162 -3.83 6.60 -2.34
C GLU A 162 -4.36 7.70 -3.28
N PHE A 163 -4.39 8.95 -2.81
CA PHE A 163 -4.90 10.08 -3.61
C PHE A 163 -3.87 10.73 -4.53
N GLN A 164 -2.58 10.38 -4.39
CA GLN A 164 -1.44 10.85 -5.20
C GLN A 164 -1.04 12.32 -4.97
N TRP A 165 -1.90 13.17 -4.44
CA TRP A 165 -1.68 14.61 -4.26
C TRP A 165 -1.07 14.92 -2.89
N VAL A 166 -0.10 15.84 -2.87
CA VAL A 166 0.64 16.21 -1.64
C VAL A 166 0.68 17.71 -1.35
N ALA A 167 0.48 18.56 -2.37
CA ALA A 167 0.58 20.01 -2.19
C ALA A 167 -0.21 20.78 -3.26
N ILE A 168 -0.34 22.09 -3.05
CA ILE A 168 -0.77 23.06 -4.07
C ILE A 168 0.44 23.93 -4.41
N PHE A 169 0.72 24.10 -5.70
CA PHE A 169 1.85 24.89 -6.17
C PHE A 169 1.47 25.84 -7.30
N GLY A 170 2.20 26.96 -7.38
CA GLY A 170 2.11 27.95 -8.45
C GLY A 170 3.31 27.86 -9.39
N ALA A 171 3.06 27.76 -10.70
CA ALA A 171 4.07 27.72 -11.75
C ALA A 171 3.52 28.27 -13.06
N VAL A 172 4.41 28.79 -13.93
CA VAL A 172 4.00 29.27 -15.25
C VAL A 172 3.52 28.10 -16.10
N ASN A 173 2.27 28.13 -16.57
CA ASN A 173 1.63 27.03 -17.32
C ASN A 173 2.48 26.58 -18.54
N GLN A 174 3.15 27.52 -19.21
CA GLN A 174 4.03 27.20 -20.34
C GLN A 174 5.25 26.35 -19.93
N GLU A 175 5.80 26.55 -18.72
CA GLU A 175 6.89 25.71 -18.21
C GLU A 175 6.40 24.31 -17.85
N VAL A 176 5.24 24.22 -17.20
CA VAL A 176 4.57 22.94 -16.88
C VAL A 176 4.32 22.13 -18.15
N SER A 177 3.78 22.78 -19.18
CA SER A 177 3.50 22.17 -20.48
C SER A 177 4.76 21.67 -21.19
N LYS A 178 5.89 22.38 -21.11
CA LYS A 178 7.18 21.94 -21.68
C LYS A 178 7.77 20.70 -21.01
N ARG A 179 7.39 20.44 -19.75
CA ARG A 179 7.86 19.29 -18.95
C ARG A 179 6.91 18.12 -18.93
N ARG A 180 5.78 18.22 -19.65
CA ARG A 180 4.77 17.17 -19.79
C ARG A 180 5.33 15.98 -20.59
N LEU A 181 5.03 14.77 -20.13
CA LEU A 181 5.14 13.54 -20.88
C LEU A 181 3.99 13.44 -21.89
N CYS A 182 4.30 13.12 -23.14
CA CYS A 182 3.24 12.73 -24.08
C CYS A 182 2.71 11.33 -23.71
N GLN A 183 1.57 10.95 -24.29
CA GLN A 183 0.94 9.66 -24.01
C GLN A 183 1.86 8.47 -24.35
N ASP A 184 2.62 8.54 -25.45
CA ASP A 184 3.54 7.47 -25.86
C ASP A 184 4.74 7.35 -24.90
N GLU A 185 5.29 8.47 -24.44
CA GLU A 185 6.33 8.49 -23.41
C GLU A 185 5.80 7.86 -22.10
N TRP A 186 4.57 8.22 -21.70
CA TRP A 186 3.92 7.64 -20.53
C TRP A 186 3.68 6.14 -20.66
N GLN A 187 3.19 5.68 -21.82
CA GLN A 187 2.98 4.25 -22.10
C GLN A 187 4.31 3.48 -22.08
N THR A 188 5.38 4.08 -22.57
CA THR A 188 6.72 3.49 -22.52
C THR A 188 7.19 3.32 -21.08
N MET A 189 7.01 4.34 -20.23
CA MET A 189 7.30 4.27 -18.80
C MET A 189 6.45 3.22 -18.09
N HIS A 190 5.15 3.16 -18.38
CA HIS A 190 4.22 2.18 -17.80
C HIS A 190 4.60 0.73 -18.19
N LYS A 191 4.92 0.51 -19.47
CA LYS A 191 5.40 -0.79 -19.97
C LYS A 191 6.73 -1.19 -19.33
N LYS A 192 7.67 -0.25 -19.16
CA LYS A 192 8.94 -0.48 -18.46
C LYS A 192 8.69 -0.96 -17.03
N ALA A 193 7.80 -0.31 -16.29
CA ALA A 193 7.43 -0.71 -14.93
C ALA A 193 6.80 -2.12 -14.87
N LEU A 194 5.90 -2.45 -15.79
CA LEU A 194 5.32 -3.80 -15.89
C LEU A 194 6.40 -4.85 -16.18
N ASN A 195 7.28 -4.60 -17.15
CA ASN A 195 8.37 -5.51 -17.48
C ASN A 195 9.31 -5.75 -16.29
N THR A 196 9.62 -4.72 -15.49
CA THR A 196 10.44 -4.87 -14.28
C THR A 196 9.79 -5.82 -13.27
N ILE A 197 8.48 -5.74 -13.07
CA ILE A 197 7.76 -6.66 -12.16
C ILE A 197 7.71 -8.08 -12.72
N GLU A 198 7.47 -8.24 -14.03
CA GLU A 198 7.46 -9.56 -14.66
C GLU A 198 8.86 -10.23 -14.62
N GLU A 199 9.93 -9.45 -14.77
CA GLU A 199 11.31 -9.93 -14.58
C GLU A 199 11.53 -10.37 -13.13
N ILE A 200 11.04 -9.63 -12.14
CA ILE A 200 11.15 -10.06 -10.74
C ILE A 200 10.39 -11.36 -10.50
N LYS A 201 9.15 -11.47 -11.02
CA LYS A 201 8.32 -12.67 -10.91
C LYS A 201 9.01 -13.92 -11.47
N SER A 202 9.68 -13.81 -12.62
CA SER A 202 10.34 -14.96 -13.25
C SER A 202 11.56 -15.50 -12.49
N HIS A 203 12.14 -14.69 -11.60
CA HIS A 203 13.29 -15.07 -10.78
C HIS A 203 12.91 -15.45 -9.33
N VAL A 204 11.62 -15.54 -9.02
CA VAL A 204 11.16 -15.99 -7.69
C VAL A 204 11.39 -17.50 -7.57
N PRO A 205 12.21 -17.97 -6.62
CA PRO A 205 12.43 -19.40 -6.43
C PRO A 205 11.14 -20.06 -5.96
N GLN A 206 10.84 -21.26 -6.49
CA GLN A 206 9.81 -22.12 -5.90
C GLN A 206 10.33 -22.63 -4.56
N VAL A 207 9.83 -22.01 -3.48
CA VAL A 207 10.14 -22.42 -2.11
C VAL A 207 9.19 -23.54 -1.68
N GLY A 208 9.75 -24.62 -1.14
CA GLY A 208 8.98 -25.69 -0.50
C GLY A 208 8.49 -25.28 0.90
N THR A 209 7.85 -26.20 1.61
CA THR A 209 7.37 -25.97 2.98
C THR A 209 8.48 -25.50 3.90
N THR A 210 8.29 -24.35 4.55
CA THR A 210 9.24 -23.78 5.51
C THR A 210 9.33 -24.67 6.76
N MET A 211 10.54 -24.94 7.24
CA MET A 211 10.76 -25.62 8.52
C MET A 211 10.49 -24.66 9.69
N MET A 212 10.17 -25.18 10.88
CA MET A 212 9.98 -24.38 12.11
C MET A 212 11.33 -23.88 12.69
N ASP A 213 12.19 -23.27 11.86
CA ASP A 213 13.53 -22.82 12.21
C ASP A 213 13.61 -21.32 12.57
N GLY A 214 12.46 -20.64 12.60
CA GLY A 214 12.38 -19.22 12.96
C GLY A 214 12.63 -18.25 11.80
N GLY A 215 12.56 -18.71 10.55
CA GLY A 215 12.56 -17.84 9.38
C GLY A 215 11.48 -16.76 9.43
N THR A 216 11.82 -15.53 8.99
CA THR A 216 10.86 -14.42 8.88
C THR A 216 10.28 -14.36 7.47
N GLN A 217 8.96 -14.23 7.37
CA GLN A 217 8.26 -14.13 6.09
C GLN A 217 8.57 -12.81 5.37
N ILE A 218 8.74 -12.88 4.05
CA ILE A 218 8.87 -11.73 3.17
C ILE A 218 7.50 -11.07 3.02
N LYS A 219 7.38 -9.81 3.42
CA LYS A 219 6.16 -8.99 3.35
C LYS A 219 6.23 -7.90 2.29
N HIS A 220 7.45 -7.49 1.93
CA HIS A 220 7.70 -6.35 1.05
C HIS A 220 8.65 -6.71 -0.09
N LEU A 221 8.51 -6.05 -1.23
CA LEU A 221 9.33 -6.28 -2.42
C LEU A 221 10.80 -5.99 -2.14
N HIS A 222 11.11 -4.95 -1.36
CA HIS A 222 12.51 -4.62 -1.03
C HIS A 222 13.23 -5.72 -0.22
N GLN A 223 12.49 -6.56 0.51
CA GLN A 223 13.03 -7.72 1.23
C GLN A 223 13.38 -8.86 0.27
N LEU A 224 12.63 -8.98 -0.84
CA LEU A 224 12.87 -9.97 -1.89
C LEU A 224 14.09 -9.62 -2.74
N VAL A 225 14.11 -8.40 -3.31
CA VAL A 225 15.13 -8.02 -4.30
C VAL A 225 16.38 -7.41 -3.66
N GLY A 226 16.31 -7.09 -2.36
CA GLY A 226 17.34 -6.38 -1.61
C GLY A 226 17.27 -4.86 -1.80
N LYS A 227 17.58 -4.11 -0.73
CA LYS A 227 17.45 -2.64 -0.67
C LYS A 227 18.14 -1.90 -1.82
N LYS A 228 19.37 -2.30 -2.19
CA LYS A 228 20.14 -1.67 -3.26
C LYS A 228 19.46 -1.81 -4.64
N ARG A 229 19.00 -3.03 -4.98
CA ARG A 229 18.29 -3.27 -6.24
C ARG A 229 16.93 -2.57 -6.24
N TYR A 230 16.24 -2.58 -5.11
CA TYR A 230 14.97 -1.89 -4.93
C TYR A 230 15.08 -0.37 -5.17
N ILE A 231 16.07 0.30 -4.57
CA ILE A 231 16.34 1.73 -4.83
C ILE A 231 16.65 1.98 -6.31
N ASN A 232 17.43 1.10 -6.95
CA ASN A 232 17.72 1.22 -8.38
C ASN A 232 16.45 1.11 -9.24
N ILE A 233 15.52 0.22 -8.87
CA ILE A 233 14.20 0.11 -9.53
C ILE A 233 13.43 1.42 -9.38
N LEU A 234 13.29 1.95 -8.16
CA LEU A 234 12.60 3.23 -7.92
C LEU A 234 13.20 4.37 -8.75
N ASN A 235 14.53 4.51 -8.72
CA ASN A 235 15.24 5.53 -9.51
C ASN A 235 15.05 5.34 -11.01
N SER A 236 15.06 4.09 -11.51
CA SER A 236 14.84 3.80 -12.93
C SER A 236 13.42 4.12 -13.40
N ILE A 237 12.44 4.19 -12.49
CA ILE A 237 11.09 4.67 -12.79
C ILE A 237 11.08 6.21 -12.77
N CYS A 238 11.95 6.84 -11.97
CA CYS A 238 12.13 8.30 -11.89
C CYS A 238 12.93 8.93 -13.03
N THR A 239 13.50 8.13 -13.93
CA THR A 239 14.31 8.58 -15.09
C THR A 239 13.78 8.01 -16.39
#